data_AF-A0A848LFB7-F1
#
_entry.id   AF-A0A848LFB7-F1
#
_cell.length_a   1.000
_cell.length_b   1.000
_cell.length_c   1.000
_cell.angle_alpha   90.00
_cell.angle_beta   90.00
_cell.angle_gamma   90.00
#
_symmetry.space_group_name_H-M   'P 1'
#
loop_
_entity.id
_entity.type
_entity.pdbx_description
1 polymer ?
#
loop_
_entity_poly.entity_id
_entity_poly.type
_entity_poly.pdbx_seq_one_letter_code
_entity_poly.pdbx_strand_id
1 'polypeptide(L)'
;MPSSKQLSSRIHPARRAWPALAALALAAISPAAQADSAVYGGGPFYSGGTAVMNDLRASGFTTVILWSFHIEDNGDLVYNDIPVVRNGAYIGDPAWPTRLATLKTAPTSVNRIEVSIGAWSVPDFERMARLVNGTAAGCGSTIVCGTGTNSILYRNFQALKAATGADAVNFDDESAYDLAPTTQFGQMLIGQGYKITFAPYTNQTFWRNLKNNLGSAVDTIYLQVYDGGAGNNPASWNTAMGMTVDPGLWSRHGTNCGSGDSPATVQNKMTNWKSTAGISGGFMWLYDDIQRCWSQGTTAQYAAAINTAVSGNTPPVARFGVNVSGLTATFSDSSTDSDGSITSRSWSFGDGSGSTATNPSRTYASAGNYNVSLTVTDNGGASHTRTEVVSVGAGNINLALNKPATGSTACNSNEAPAKAVNGSVSGGNSDKFCSLTSPAWLDVDLGSLQTVSSFVVKHAGAGGETTTWNTQAFTIQTSTNGTSWSTAVTVTNNTANTSLHSISPTSARYVRLHVTYPTQDYSPGMRIYEFEVR
;
A
#
# COMPACT_ATOMS: atom_id res chain seq x y z
N MET A 1 -59.83 32.68 50.98
CA MET A 1 -60.20 31.62 51.94
C MET A 1 -59.25 30.44 51.73
N PRO A 2 -58.65 29.87 52.80
CA PRO A 2 -57.43 29.07 52.70
C PRO A 2 -57.66 27.56 52.94
N SER A 3 -56.56 26.80 52.82
CA SER A 3 -56.34 25.41 53.28
C SER A 3 -56.86 24.31 52.33
N SER A 4 -56.15 23.24 51.99
CA SER A 4 -55.27 22.42 52.84
C SER A 4 -54.22 21.63 52.03
N LYS A 5 -53.02 21.49 52.60
CA LYS A 5 -52.00 20.50 52.22
C LYS A 5 -52.41 19.10 52.72
N GLN A 6 -52.15 18.07 51.92
CA GLN A 6 -51.74 16.76 52.43
C GLN A 6 -50.73 16.09 51.49
N LEU A 7 -49.67 15.56 52.09
CA LEU A 7 -48.55 14.84 51.49
C LEU A 7 -48.76 13.31 51.57
N SER A 8 -47.94 12.60 50.78
CA SER A 8 -47.53 11.19 50.83
C SER A 8 -48.23 10.30 49.77
N SER A 9 -47.58 9.39 49.05
CA SER A 9 -46.16 9.04 48.89
C SER A 9 -46.00 8.11 47.67
N ARG A 10 -44.77 8.06 47.12
CA ARG A 10 -44.12 6.96 46.36
C ARG A 10 -44.72 6.54 45.00
N ILE A 11 -43.92 6.72 43.94
CA ILE A 11 -43.07 5.69 43.28
C ILE A 11 -42.36 6.38 42.09
N HIS A 12 -41.03 6.41 42.10
CA HIS A 12 -40.22 6.79 40.94
C HIS A 12 -40.03 5.60 40.00
N PRO A 13 -40.21 5.75 38.68
CA PRO A 13 -39.49 4.94 37.71
C PRO A 13 -38.25 5.71 37.21
N ALA A 14 -37.15 4.98 37.19
CA ALA A 14 -35.80 5.40 36.82
C ALA A 14 -35.74 6.07 35.43
N ARG A 15 -35.18 7.27 35.36
CA ARG A 15 -34.60 7.79 34.11
C ARG A 15 -33.17 7.25 34.00
N ARG A 16 -33.00 6.23 33.15
CA ARG A 16 -31.68 5.79 32.68
C ARG A 16 -30.99 6.98 32.00
N ALA A 17 -29.89 7.44 32.58
CA ALA A 17 -28.93 8.29 31.87
C ALA A 17 -28.23 7.43 30.81
N TRP A 18 -28.41 7.76 29.54
CA TRP A 18 -27.56 7.24 28.47
C TRP A 18 -26.30 8.11 28.41
N PRO A 19 -25.10 7.53 28.35
CA PRO A 19 -23.90 8.32 28.11
C PRO A 19 -23.97 8.83 26.67
N ALA A 20 -23.79 10.14 26.49
CA ALA A 20 -23.60 10.74 25.19
C ALA A 20 -22.29 10.20 24.59
N LEU A 21 -22.42 9.22 23.69
CA LEU A 21 -21.35 8.84 22.79
C LEU A 21 -21.07 10.05 21.89
N ALA A 22 -19.93 10.70 22.12
CA ALA A 22 -19.36 11.63 21.16
C ALA A 22 -19.11 10.88 19.85
N ALA A 23 -20.01 11.06 18.89
CA ALA A 23 -19.76 10.61 17.53
C ALA A 23 -18.62 11.47 16.97
N LEU A 24 -17.40 10.92 16.97
CA LEU A 24 -16.37 11.40 16.06
C LEU A 24 -16.97 11.29 14.66
N ALA A 25 -17.24 12.42 14.03
CA ALA A 25 -17.44 12.47 12.60
C ALA A 25 -16.14 12.01 11.96
N LEU A 26 -16.05 10.71 11.64
CA LEU A 26 -15.19 10.29 10.55
C LEU A 26 -15.73 11.05 9.34
N ALA A 27 -14.98 12.08 8.91
CA ALA A 27 -15.09 12.52 7.54
C ALA A 27 -14.98 11.26 6.70
N ALA A 28 -16.06 10.91 5.99
CA ALA A 28 -15.98 9.91 4.95
C ALA A 28 -14.93 10.44 3.99
N ILE A 29 -13.71 9.90 4.10
CA ILE A 29 -12.74 9.97 3.03
C ILE A 29 -13.45 9.20 1.92
N SER A 30 -14.12 9.93 1.02
CA SER A 30 -14.53 9.37 -0.26
C SER A 30 -13.31 8.63 -0.77
N PRO A 31 -13.38 7.31 -1.02
CA PRO A 31 -12.24 6.62 -1.59
C PRO A 31 -11.85 7.44 -2.82
N ALA A 32 -10.57 7.80 -2.91
CA ALA A 32 -10.05 8.42 -4.12
C ALA A 32 -10.57 7.59 -5.30
N ALA A 33 -11.21 8.23 -6.27
CA ALA A 33 -11.78 7.52 -7.41
C ALA A 33 -10.68 6.62 -7.97
N GLN A 34 -10.90 5.31 -7.92
CA GLN A 34 -9.92 4.33 -8.35
C GLN A 34 -9.63 4.61 -9.83
N ALA A 35 -8.36 4.64 -10.20
CA ALA A 35 -7.96 4.85 -11.59
C ALA A 35 -8.58 3.79 -12.51
N ASP A 36 -9.21 4.22 -13.61
CA ASP A 36 -9.85 3.33 -14.58
C ASP A 36 -8.78 2.77 -15.53
N SER A 37 -8.27 1.58 -15.21
CA SER A 37 -7.37 0.84 -16.09
C SER A 37 -8.05 -0.37 -16.69
N ALA A 38 -7.93 -0.53 -18.01
CA ALA A 38 -8.49 -1.66 -18.74
C ALA A 38 -7.42 -2.49 -19.47
N VAL A 39 -7.73 -3.76 -19.72
CA VAL A 39 -6.90 -4.64 -20.55
C VAL A 39 -7.74 -5.44 -21.52
N TYR A 40 -7.36 -5.40 -22.80
CA TYR A 40 -7.90 -6.25 -23.85
C TYR A 40 -7.21 -7.61 -23.82
N GLY A 41 -7.95 -8.69 -24.02
CA GLY A 41 -7.39 -10.04 -24.10
C GLY A 41 -8.16 -10.96 -25.03
N GLY A 42 -7.38 -11.71 -25.80
CA GLY A 42 -7.73 -12.70 -26.79
C GLY A 42 -8.04 -14.08 -26.23
N GLY A 43 -7.50 -15.08 -26.93
CA GLY A 43 -7.58 -16.49 -26.58
C GLY A 43 -7.27 -16.84 -25.12
N PRO A 44 -6.25 -16.25 -24.44
CA PRO A 44 -5.93 -16.55 -23.05
C PRO A 44 -7.08 -16.33 -22.07
N PHE A 45 -7.97 -15.38 -22.34
CA PHE A 45 -9.13 -15.12 -21.48
C PHE A 45 -10.18 -16.23 -21.57
N TYR A 46 -10.16 -17.04 -22.64
CA TYR A 46 -10.98 -18.23 -22.79
C TYR A 46 -10.28 -19.49 -22.29
N SER A 47 -9.10 -19.77 -22.86
CA SER A 47 -8.40 -21.06 -22.77
C SER A 47 -7.37 -21.13 -21.63
N GLY A 48 -6.91 -19.99 -21.11
CA GLY A 48 -5.87 -19.92 -20.08
C GLY A 48 -6.34 -20.32 -18.67
N GLY A 49 -7.64 -20.56 -18.49
CA GLY A 49 -8.20 -21.13 -17.27
C GLY A 49 -8.01 -20.26 -16.03
N THR A 50 -7.99 -20.90 -14.86
CA THR A 50 -7.94 -20.22 -13.55
C THR A 50 -6.65 -19.43 -13.33
N ALA A 51 -5.53 -19.84 -13.95
CA ALA A 51 -4.26 -19.13 -13.81
C ALA A 51 -4.34 -17.71 -14.38
N VAL A 52 -4.94 -17.54 -15.55
CA VAL A 52 -5.17 -16.22 -16.18
C VAL A 52 -6.13 -15.38 -15.35
N MET A 53 -7.23 -15.96 -14.85
CA MET A 53 -8.16 -15.22 -13.99
C MET A 53 -7.48 -14.73 -12.71
N ASN A 54 -6.61 -15.54 -12.10
CA ASN A 54 -5.86 -15.14 -10.91
C ASN A 54 -4.84 -14.03 -11.20
N ASP A 55 -4.16 -14.07 -12.34
CA ASP A 55 -3.24 -13.01 -12.78
C ASP A 55 -3.98 -11.68 -12.97
N LEU A 56 -5.10 -11.70 -13.70
CA LEU A 56 -5.96 -10.52 -13.88
C LEU A 56 -6.48 -9.97 -12.55
N ARG A 57 -6.93 -10.85 -11.65
CA ARG A 57 -7.43 -10.44 -10.32
C ARG A 57 -6.35 -9.76 -9.47
N ALA A 58 -5.10 -10.20 -9.62
CA ALA A 58 -3.94 -9.68 -8.90
C ALA A 58 -3.26 -8.49 -9.62
N SER A 59 -3.69 -8.15 -10.83
CA SER A 59 -2.99 -7.17 -11.67
C SER A 59 -3.15 -5.72 -11.22
N GLY A 60 -4.31 -5.33 -10.68
CA GLY A 60 -4.63 -3.92 -10.46
C GLY A 60 -5.42 -3.28 -11.60
N PHE A 61 -5.69 -3.99 -12.71
CA PHE A 61 -6.68 -3.56 -13.70
C PHE A 61 -8.08 -3.54 -13.08
N THR A 62 -8.91 -2.58 -13.49
CA THR A 62 -10.30 -2.46 -13.04
C THR A 62 -11.29 -3.06 -14.03
N THR A 63 -10.93 -3.07 -15.31
CA THR A 63 -11.77 -3.56 -16.40
C THR A 63 -11.05 -4.62 -17.23
N VAL A 64 -11.75 -5.73 -17.49
CA VAL A 64 -11.30 -6.79 -18.39
C VAL A 64 -12.18 -6.78 -19.64
N ILE A 65 -11.57 -6.62 -20.81
CA ILE A 65 -12.27 -6.55 -22.09
C ILE A 65 -12.00 -7.83 -22.86
N LEU A 66 -13.04 -8.65 -23.01
CA LEU A 66 -13.00 -9.91 -23.74
C LEU A 66 -13.02 -9.61 -25.24
N TRP A 67 -11.86 -9.67 -25.89
CA TRP A 67 -11.68 -9.33 -27.29
C TRP A 67 -11.22 -10.54 -28.11
N SER A 68 -11.67 -10.79 -29.34
CA SER A 68 -12.84 -10.22 -30.01
C SER A 68 -13.96 -11.26 -30.14
N PHE A 69 -15.19 -10.79 -30.06
CA PHE A 69 -16.37 -11.53 -30.49
C PHE A 69 -16.69 -11.16 -31.94
N HIS A 70 -16.84 -12.17 -32.77
CA HIS A 70 -17.29 -12.03 -34.15
C HIS A 70 -18.78 -12.35 -34.26
N ILE A 71 -19.49 -11.57 -35.07
CA ILE A 71 -20.88 -11.80 -35.42
C ILE A 71 -20.89 -12.46 -36.79
N GLU A 72 -21.39 -13.68 -36.88
CA GLU A 72 -21.53 -14.39 -38.15
C GLU A 72 -22.80 -13.97 -38.92
N ASP A 73 -22.86 -14.27 -40.22
CA ASP A 73 -24.01 -13.92 -41.07
C ASP A 73 -25.35 -14.51 -40.58
N ASN A 74 -25.30 -15.62 -39.85
CA ASN A 74 -26.48 -16.24 -39.23
C ASN A 74 -26.78 -15.70 -37.81
N GLY A 75 -25.98 -14.75 -37.32
CA GLY A 75 -26.05 -14.16 -35.99
C GLY A 75 -25.27 -14.90 -34.90
N ASP A 76 -24.71 -16.09 -35.16
CA ASP A 76 -23.89 -16.81 -34.18
C ASP A 76 -22.74 -15.94 -33.69
N LEU A 77 -22.36 -16.11 -32.42
CA LEU A 77 -21.24 -15.39 -31.83
C LEU A 77 -20.06 -16.34 -31.67
N VAL A 78 -18.92 -15.92 -32.21
CA VAL A 78 -17.66 -16.66 -32.19
C VAL A 78 -16.66 -15.85 -31.37
N TYR A 79 -16.01 -16.49 -30.40
CA TYR A 79 -14.96 -15.85 -29.59
C TYR A 79 -13.64 -16.56 -29.86
N ASN A 80 -12.66 -15.83 -30.41
CA ASN A 80 -11.34 -16.37 -30.76
C ASN A 80 -11.46 -17.68 -31.58
N ASP A 81 -12.19 -17.61 -32.70
CA ASP A 81 -12.51 -18.72 -33.63
C ASP A 81 -13.32 -19.88 -33.06
N ILE A 82 -13.85 -19.76 -31.84
CA ILE A 82 -14.68 -20.79 -31.19
C ILE A 82 -16.13 -20.30 -31.13
N PRO A 83 -17.10 -21.01 -31.74
CA PRO A 83 -18.51 -20.70 -31.56
C PRO A 83 -18.91 -20.81 -30.09
N VAL A 84 -19.41 -19.73 -29.49
CA VAL A 84 -19.77 -19.65 -28.07
C VAL A 84 -21.24 -19.39 -27.85
N VAL A 85 -21.94 -18.78 -28.81
CA VAL A 85 -23.40 -18.60 -28.75
C VAL A 85 -24.03 -18.96 -30.07
N ARG A 86 -25.10 -19.76 -30.02
CA ARG A 86 -25.89 -20.16 -31.17
C ARG A 86 -27.37 -20.20 -30.82
N ASN A 87 -28.21 -19.62 -31.67
CA ASN A 87 -29.67 -19.67 -31.56
C ASN A 87 -30.23 -19.32 -30.15
N GLY A 88 -29.64 -18.33 -29.48
CA GLY A 88 -30.04 -17.85 -28.16
C GLY A 88 -29.53 -18.70 -26.99
N ALA A 89 -28.59 -19.61 -27.22
CA ALA A 89 -27.98 -20.43 -26.18
C ALA A 89 -26.46 -20.30 -26.17
N TYR A 90 -25.88 -20.21 -24.97
CA TYR A 90 -24.44 -20.38 -24.79
C TYR A 90 -24.07 -21.84 -25.02
N ILE A 91 -23.09 -22.08 -25.89
CA ILE A 91 -22.62 -23.41 -26.31
C ILE A 91 -21.11 -23.60 -26.11
N GLY A 92 -20.44 -22.61 -25.51
CA GLY A 92 -19.02 -22.66 -25.22
C GLY A 92 -18.66 -23.57 -24.04
N ASP A 93 -17.46 -23.38 -23.49
CA ASP A 93 -16.97 -24.11 -22.33
C ASP A 93 -17.90 -23.87 -21.12
N PRO A 94 -18.56 -24.91 -20.59
CA PRO A 94 -19.52 -24.76 -19.49
C PRO A 94 -18.88 -24.24 -18.19
N ALA A 95 -17.56 -24.34 -18.03
CA ALA A 95 -16.86 -23.81 -16.86
C ALA A 95 -16.42 -22.35 -17.02
N TRP A 96 -16.42 -21.79 -18.24
CA TRP A 96 -15.94 -20.43 -18.48
C TRP A 96 -16.77 -19.34 -17.77
N PRO A 97 -18.11 -19.38 -17.75
CA PRO A 97 -18.91 -18.42 -16.98
C PRO A 97 -18.52 -18.33 -15.51
N THR A 98 -18.33 -19.49 -14.86
CA THR A 98 -17.91 -19.56 -13.45
C THR A 98 -16.50 -18.98 -13.25
N ARG A 99 -15.59 -19.20 -14.21
CA ARG A 99 -14.23 -18.62 -14.17
C ARG A 99 -14.27 -17.09 -14.29
N LEU A 100 -15.04 -16.55 -15.25
CA LEU A 100 -15.20 -15.11 -15.40
C LEU A 100 -15.79 -14.45 -14.16
N ALA A 101 -16.79 -15.07 -13.53
CA ALA A 101 -17.39 -14.55 -12.29
C ALA A 101 -16.36 -14.35 -11.15
N THR A 102 -15.26 -15.12 -11.14
CA THR A 102 -14.19 -14.93 -10.15
C THR A 102 -13.48 -13.57 -10.27
N LEU A 103 -13.45 -12.97 -11.47
CA LEU A 103 -12.80 -11.69 -11.71
C LEU A 103 -13.38 -10.59 -10.81
N LYS A 104 -14.68 -10.62 -10.53
CA LYS A 104 -15.36 -9.62 -9.68
C LYS A 104 -15.43 -10.05 -8.19
N THR A 105 -14.76 -11.14 -7.82
CA THR A 105 -14.76 -11.67 -6.44
C THR A 105 -13.49 -11.23 -5.70
N ALA A 106 -13.67 -10.48 -4.61
CA ALA A 106 -12.58 -9.99 -3.78
C ALA A 106 -11.67 -11.11 -3.22
N PRO A 107 -10.37 -10.87 -3.01
CA PRO A 107 -9.65 -9.63 -3.30
C PRO A 107 -9.37 -9.48 -4.81
N THR A 108 -9.70 -8.32 -5.36
CA THR A 108 -9.41 -7.93 -6.74
C THR A 108 -9.77 -6.46 -6.95
N SER A 109 -9.11 -5.80 -7.89
CA SER A 109 -9.49 -4.50 -8.42
C SER A 109 -10.52 -4.58 -9.55
N VAL A 110 -10.67 -5.75 -10.19
CA VAL A 110 -11.56 -5.91 -11.35
C VAL A 110 -13.00 -5.80 -10.88
N ASN A 111 -13.69 -4.77 -11.36
CA ASN A 111 -15.09 -4.50 -11.03
C ASN A 111 -15.97 -4.42 -12.29
N ARG A 112 -15.37 -4.62 -13.48
CA ARG A 112 -16.05 -4.53 -14.77
C ARG A 112 -15.54 -5.56 -15.78
N ILE A 113 -16.47 -6.19 -16.48
CA ILE A 113 -16.21 -7.07 -17.62
C ILE A 113 -16.92 -6.49 -18.84
N GLU A 114 -16.23 -6.42 -19.97
CA GLU A 114 -16.82 -6.02 -21.24
C GLU A 114 -16.62 -7.09 -22.30
N VAL A 115 -17.52 -7.14 -23.27
CA VAL A 115 -17.34 -7.94 -24.50
C VAL A 115 -17.07 -6.98 -25.66
N SER A 116 -15.98 -7.18 -26.39
CA SER A 116 -15.65 -6.36 -27.55
C SER A 116 -16.06 -7.06 -28.84
N ILE A 117 -16.76 -6.33 -29.72
CA ILE A 117 -17.20 -6.81 -31.04
C ILE A 117 -16.38 -6.08 -32.09
N GLY A 118 -15.93 -6.84 -33.09
CA GLY A 118 -15.14 -6.29 -34.19
C GLY A 118 -13.64 -6.50 -33.98
N ALA A 119 -12.93 -6.33 -35.08
CA ALA A 119 -11.49 -6.22 -35.16
C ALA A 119 -11.13 -5.71 -36.56
N TRP A 120 -9.89 -5.26 -36.74
CA TRP A 120 -9.38 -4.88 -38.06
C TRP A 120 -9.58 -5.99 -39.11
N SER A 121 -10.11 -5.62 -40.28
CA SER A 121 -10.38 -6.52 -41.42
C SER A 121 -11.36 -7.67 -41.19
N VAL A 122 -12.23 -7.59 -40.16
CA VAL A 122 -13.31 -8.56 -39.95
C VAL A 122 -14.68 -7.89 -40.18
N PRO A 123 -15.56 -8.44 -41.04
CA PRO A 123 -16.79 -7.76 -41.47
C PRO A 123 -17.94 -7.88 -40.46
N ASP A 124 -17.64 -7.76 -39.16
CA ASP A 124 -18.61 -7.96 -38.07
C ASP A 124 -19.72 -6.89 -38.09
N PHE A 125 -19.35 -5.63 -38.30
CA PHE A 125 -20.32 -4.53 -38.33
C PHE A 125 -21.15 -4.56 -39.62
N GLU A 126 -20.62 -5.02 -40.74
CA GLU A 126 -21.39 -5.24 -41.97
C GLU A 126 -22.36 -6.42 -41.83
N ARG A 127 -21.95 -7.51 -41.19
CA ARG A 127 -22.82 -8.66 -40.88
C ARG A 127 -23.92 -8.25 -39.91
N MET A 128 -23.57 -7.52 -38.84
CA MET A 128 -24.51 -6.91 -37.91
C MET A 128 -25.50 -6.00 -38.65
N ALA A 129 -25.02 -5.12 -39.54
CA ALA A 129 -25.87 -4.22 -40.31
C ALA A 129 -26.88 -4.98 -41.19
N ARG A 130 -26.46 -6.06 -41.86
CA ARG A 130 -27.36 -6.92 -42.61
C ARG A 130 -28.42 -7.58 -41.74
N LEU A 131 -28.03 -8.08 -40.56
CA LEU A 131 -28.96 -8.68 -39.60
C LEU A 131 -29.94 -7.65 -39.02
N VAL A 132 -29.48 -6.44 -38.69
CA VAL A 132 -30.34 -5.36 -38.21
C VAL A 132 -31.34 -4.92 -39.29
N ASN A 133 -30.86 -4.74 -40.53
CA ASN A 133 -31.69 -4.30 -41.65
C ASN A 133 -32.58 -5.43 -42.22
N GLY A 134 -32.45 -6.67 -41.75
CA GLY A 134 -33.21 -7.81 -42.24
C GLY A 134 -32.80 -8.27 -43.65
N THR A 135 -31.59 -7.94 -44.09
CA THR A 135 -31.05 -8.26 -45.42
C THR A 135 -30.03 -9.41 -45.41
N ALA A 136 -29.69 -9.96 -44.24
CA ALA A 136 -28.85 -11.16 -44.16
C ALA A 136 -29.56 -12.38 -44.76
N ALA A 137 -28.78 -13.33 -45.25
CA ALA A 137 -29.32 -14.57 -45.81
C ALA A 137 -30.11 -15.34 -44.75
N GLY A 138 -31.35 -15.74 -45.08
CA GLY A 138 -32.23 -16.46 -44.15
C GLY A 138 -33.13 -15.57 -43.28
N CYS A 139 -32.97 -14.23 -43.33
CA CYS A 139 -33.90 -13.33 -42.66
C CYS A 139 -35.34 -13.53 -43.16
N GLY A 140 -36.27 -13.73 -42.22
CA GLY A 140 -37.69 -13.94 -42.51
C GLY A 140 -38.06 -15.38 -42.92
N SER A 141 -37.08 -16.28 -43.04
CA SER A 141 -37.32 -17.71 -43.32
C SER A 141 -36.76 -18.60 -42.22
N THR A 142 -35.44 -18.63 -42.04
CA THR A 142 -34.75 -19.45 -41.04
C THR A 142 -34.27 -18.64 -39.83
N ILE A 143 -34.21 -17.32 -39.95
CA ILE A 143 -33.69 -16.41 -38.94
C ILE A 143 -34.65 -15.24 -38.75
N VAL A 144 -34.97 -14.92 -37.49
CA VAL A 144 -35.67 -13.69 -37.14
C VAL A 144 -34.63 -12.59 -37.00
N CYS A 145 -34.62 -11.66 -37.95
CA CYS A 145 -33.66 -10.55 -38.01
C CYS A 145 -34.23 -9.27 -37.36
N GLY A 146 -33.42 -8.22 -37.27
CA GLY A 146 -33.73 -6.96 -36.58
C GLY A 146 -33.27 -6.93 -35.12
N THR A 147 -33.87 -6.03 -34.35
CA THR A 147 -33.46 -5.71 -32.97
C THR A 147 -34.56 -5.96 -31.92
N GLY A 148 -35.71 -6.52 -32.33
CA GLY A 148 -36.77 -6.92 -31.41
C GLY A 148 -36.37 -8.10 -30.53
N THR A 149 -37.11 -8.35 -29.44
CA THR A 149 -36.78 -9.38 -28.43
C THR A 149 -36.68 -10.81 -28.97
N ASN A 150 -37.31 -11.09 -30.12
CA ASN A 150 -37.26 -12.40 -30.78
C ASN A 150 -36.14 -12.52 -31.81
N SER A 151 -35.43 -11.42 -32.12
CA SER A 151 -34.37 -11.42 -33.13
C SER A 151 -33.18 -12.26 -32.68
N ILE A 152 -32.42 -12.76 -33.65
CA ILE A 152 -31.24 -13.58 -33.39
C ILE A 152 -30.17 -12.79 -32.63
N LEU A 153 -29.97 -11.52 -32.99
CA LEU A 153 -29.06 -10.63 -32.29
C LEU A 153 -29.49 -10.43 -30.84
N TYR A 154 -30.78 -10.16 -30.58
CA TYR A 154 -31.26 -9.97 -29.22
C TYR A 154 -31.02 -11.22 -28.37
N ARG A 155 -31.46 -12.39 -28.85
CA ARG A 155 -31.36 -13.65 -28.09
C ARG A 155 -29.89 -14.06 -27.87
N ASN A 156 -29.03 -13.86 -28.86
CA ASN A 156 -27.61 -14.22 -28.73
C ASN A 156 -26.87 -13.30 -27.76
N PHE A 157 -27.11 -11.99 -27.80
CA PHE A 157 -26.50 -11.08 -26.82
C PHE A 157 -27.06 -11.26 -25.41
N GLN A 158 -28.32 -11.66 -25.27
CA GLN A 158 -28.89 -12.04 -23.97
C GLN A 158 -28.17 -13.28 -23.39
N ALA A 159 -27.95 -14.32 -24.21
CA ALA A 159 -27.22 -15.51 -23.81
C ALA A 159 -25.75 -15.18 -23.49
N LEU A 160 -25.12 -14.31 -24.28
CA LEU A 160 -23.77 -13.86 -24.03
C LEU A 160 -23.66 -13.13 -22.69
N LYS A 161 -24.58 -12.20 -22.40
CA LYS A 161 -24.63 -11.47 -21.13
C LYS A 161 -24.72 -12.42 -19.95
N ALA A 162 -25.60 -13.42 -20.04
CA ALA A 162 -25.79 -14.41 -18.99
C ALA A 162 -24.52 -15.26 -18.77
N ALA A 163 -23.79 -15.58 -19.84
CA ALA A 163 -22.56 -16.37 -19.77
C ALA A 163 -21.35 -15.56 -19.25
N THR A 164 -21.23 -14.28 -19.62
CA THR A 164 -20.03 -13.48 -19.27
C THR A 164 -20.21 -12.60 -18.04
N GLY A 165 -21.46 -12.26 -17.70
CA GLY A 165 -21.75 -11.23 -16.71
C GLY A 165 -21.32 -9.83 -17.15
N ALA A 166 -21.13 -9.62 -18.46
CA ALA A 166 -20.58 -8.37 -18.98
C ALA A 166 -21.48 -7.16 -18.72
N ASP A 167 -20.84 -6.08 -18.27
CA ASP A 167 -21.45 -4.79 -17.95
C ASP A 167 -21.67 -3.95 -19.20
N ALA A 168 -20.78 -4.10 -20.19
CA ALA A 168 -20.80 -3.33 -21.43
C ALA A 168 -20.47 -4.15 -22.67
N VAL A 169 -20.87 -3.60 -23.81
CA VAL A 169 -20.41 -4.03 -25.12
C VAL A 169 -19.53 -2.94 -25.71
N ASN A 170 -18.29 -3.30 -26.04
CA ASN A 170 -17.30 -2.45 -26.67
C ASN A 170 -17.40 -2.57 -28.19
N PHE A 171 -17.52 -1.44 -28.89
CA PHE A 171 -17.60 -1.40 -30.34
C PHE A 171 -16.23 -1.06 -30.94
N ASP A 172 -15.67 -2.03 -31.66
CA ASP A 172 -14.38 -1.94 -32.37
C ASP A 172 -14.61 -1.89 -33.89
N ASP A 173 -15.40 -0.90 -34.34
CA ASP A 173 -15.72 -0.70 -35.76
C ASP A 173 -14.61 0.13 -36.43
N GLU A 174 -13.73 -0.56 -37.15
CA GLU A 174 -12.61 0.08 -37.84
C GLU A 174 -12.86 0.33 -39.33
N SER A 175 -13.96 -0.18 -39.90
CA SER A 175 -14.14 -0.21 -41.37
C SER A 175 -15.56 0.06 -41.89
N ALA A 176 -16.61 -0.38 -41.19
CA ALA A 176 -17.97 -0.30 -41.72
C ALA A 176 -18.56 1.11 -41.58
N TYR A 177 -18.45 1.70 -40.38
CA TYR A 177 -18.95 3.03 -40.02
C TYR A 177 -20.41 3.29 -40.43
N ASP A 178 -21.27 2.27 -40.39
CA ASP A 178 -22.70 2.40 -40.75
C ASP A 178 -23.53 2.86 -39.55
N LEU A 179 -23.84 4.16 -39.51
CA LEU A 179 -24.39 4.83 -38.32
C LEU A 179 -25.78 4.32 -37.93
N ALA A 180 -26.67 4.11 -38.91
CA ALA A 180 -28.08 3.79 -38.64
C ALA A 180 -28.27 2.40 -38.01
N PRO A 181 -27.77 1.29 -38.60
CA PRO A 181 -27.89 -0.03 -37.99
C PRO A 181 -27.06 -0.14 -36.71
N THR A 182 -25.88 0.49 -36.63
CA THR A 182 -25.08 0.50 -35.39
C THR A 182 -25.82 1.19 -34.25
N THR A 183 -26.55 2.28 -34.54
CA THR A 183 -27.42 2.94 -33.56
C THR A 183 -28.53 2.01 -33.07
N GLN A 184 -29.24 1.33 -33.98
CA GLN A 184 -30.33 0.42 -33.62
C GLN A 184 -29.81 -0.78 -32.80
N PHE A 185 -28.64 -1.31 -33.17
CA PHE A 185 -27.97 -2.37 -32.43
C PHE A 185 -27.55 -1.92 -31.03
N GLY A 186 -26.95 -0.74 -30.89
CA GLY A 186 -26.62 -0.16 -29.58
C GLY A 186 -27.87 0.03 -28.71
N GLN A 187 -28.97 0.55 -29.27
CA GLN A 187 -30.24 0.69 -28.54
C GLN A 187 -30.82 -0.64 -28.06
N MET A 188 -30.69 -1.71 -28.87
CA MET A 188 -31.06 -3.06 -28.47
C MET A 188 -30.27 -3.53 -27.25
N LEU A 189 -28.95 -3.38 -27.27
CA LEU A 189 -28.06 -3.78 -26.18
C LEU A 189 -28.35 -2.98 -24.90
N ILE A 190 -28.61 -1.68 -25.03
CA ILE A 190 -29.03 -0.81 -23.92
C ILE A 190 -30.32 -1.33 -23.29
N GLY A 191 -31.30 -1.77 -24.10
CA GLY A 191 -32.52 -2.41 -23.63
C GLY A 191 -32.29 -3.71 -22.83
N GLN A 192 -31.15 -4.38 -23.04
CA GLN A 192 -30.69 -5.54 -22.27
C GLN A 192 -29.82 -5.15 -21.05
N GLY A 193 -29.77 -3.86 -20.72
CA GLY A 193 -29.01 -3.32 -19.60
C GLY A 193 -27.50 -3.32 -19.81
N TYR A 194 -27.02 -3.38 -21.05
CA TYR A 194 -25.61 -3.13 -21.33
C TYR A 194 -25.33 -1.63 -21.32
N LYS A 195 -24.15 -1.26 -20.81
CA LYS A 195 -23.48 -0.04 -21.22
C LYS A 195 -22.84 -0.22 -22.58
N ILE A 196 -22.49 0.89 -23.23
CA ILE A 196 -21.78 0.88 -24.50
C ILE A 196 -20.43 1.54 -24.30
N THR A 197 -19.38 0.94 -24.82
CA THR A 197 -18.06 1.58 -24.89
C THR A 197 -17.57 1.54 -26.33
N PHE A 198 -16.64 2.42 -26.67
CA PHE A 198 -16.08 2.49 -28.03
C PHE A 198 -14.59 2.20 -28.00
N ALA A 199 -14.08 1.56 -29.05
CA ALA A 199 -12.66 1.45 -29.37
C ALA A 199 -12.38 2.19 -30.70
N PRO A 200 -12.46 3.54 -30.71
CA PRO A 200 -12.41 4.25 -31.97
C PRO A 200 -11.05 4.16 -32.67
N TYR A 201 -11.09 3.84 -33.96
CA TYR A 201 -9.93 3.90 -34.85
C TYR A 201 -9.63 5.34 -35.29
N THR A 202 -10.26 5.91 -36.34
CA THR A 202 -9.91 7.29 -36.78
C THR A 202 -11.10 8.21 -37.13
N ASN A 203 -12.31 7.67 -37.33
CA ASN A 203 -13.45 8.44 -37.83
C ASN A 203 -14.21 9.20 -36.72
N GLN A 204 -13.69 10.34 -36.26
CA GLN A 204 -14.30 11.14 -35.18
C GLN A 204 -15.76 11.54 -35.46
N THR A 205 -16.13 11.80 -36.72
CA THR A 205 -17.50 12.23 -37.05
C THR A 205 -18.50 11.10 -36.84
N PHE A 206 -18.17 9.89 -37.27
CA PHE A 206 -19.01 8.71 -37.00
C PHE A 206 -19.19 8.49 -35.50
N TRP A 207 -18.10 8.40 -34.75
CA TRP A 207 -18.15 8.10 -33.31
C TRP A 207 -18.90 9.16 -32.51
N ARG A 208 -18.74 10.45 -32.84
CA ARG A 208 -19.51 11.53 -32.22
C ARG A 208 -21.00 11.40 -32.51
N ASN A 209 -21.38 11.12 -33.76
CA ASN A 209 -22.79 10.98 -34.12
C ASN A 209 -23.41 9.75 -33.45
N LEU A 210 -22.68 8.63 -33.39
CA LEU A 210 -23.13 7.43 -32.69
C LEU A 210 -23.29 7.68 -31.19
N LYS A 211 -22.31 8.34 -30.55
CA LYS A 211 -22.42 8.79 -29.15
C LYS A 211 -23.68 9.62 -28.92
N ASN A 212 -23.95 10.58 -29.80
CA ASN A 212 -25.13 11.45 -29.67
C ASN A 212 -26.44 10.65 -29.78
N ASN A 213 -26.49 9.65 -30.65
CA ASN A 213 -27.66 8.78 -30.81
C ASN A 213 -27.88 7.84 -29.61
N LEU A 214 -26.80 7.36 -28.99
CA LEU A 214 -26.86 6.41 -27.86
C LEU A 214 -26.89 7.10 -26.48
N GLY A 215 -26.54 8.39 -26.42
CA GLY A 215 -26.62 9.22 -25.23
C GLY A 215 -25.71 8.74 -24.09
N SER A 216 -26.20 8.86 -22.85
CA SER A 216 -25.45 8.52 -21.62
C SER A 216 -25.24 7.02 -21.39
N ALA A 217 -25.70 6.17 -22.30
CA ALA A 217 -25.35 4.76 -22.26
C ALA A 217 -23.89 4.52 -22.68
N VAL A 218 -23.30 5.46 -23.44
CA VAL A 218 -21.87 5.47 -23.74
C VAL A 218 -21.13 6.06 -22.55
N ASP A 219 -20.42 5.20 -21.81
CA ASP A 219 -19.76 5.61 -20.55
C ASP A 219 -18.23 5.62 -20.62
N THR A 220 -17.62 4.88 -21.56
CA THR A 220 -16.16 4.88 -21.77
C THR A 220 -15.78 4.87 -23.24
N ILE A 221 -14.69 5.56 -23.60
CA ILE A 221 -14.10 5.58 -24.94
C ILE A 221 -12.62 5.17 -24.82
N TYR A 222 -12.31 3.95 -25.25
CA TYR A 222 -10.96 3.38 -25.29
C TYR A 222 -10.27 3.82 -26.59
N LEU A 223 -9.72 5.03 -26.58
CA LEU A 223 -9.09 5.61 -27.77
C LEU A 223 -7.79 4.88 -28.14
N GLN A 224 -7.77 4.21 -29.29
CA GLN A 224 -6.55 3.61 -29.81
C GLN A 224 -5.54 4.72 -30.17
N VAL A 225 -4.36 4.72 -29.55
CA VAL A 225 -3.24 5.63 -29.89
C VAL A 225 -1.97 4.85 -30.24
N TYR A 226 -2.15 3.64 -30.76
CA TYR A 226 -1.12 2.74 -31.28
C TYR A 226 -1.44 2.32 -32.72
N ASP A 227 -0.43 1.77 -33.40
CA ASP A 227 -0.52 1.27 -34.78
C ASP A 227 -1.25 2.24 -35.73
N GLY A 228 -2.29 1.78 -36.42
CA GLY A 228 -3.07 2.62 -37.34
C GLY A 228 -3.82 3.78 -36.66
N GLY A 229 -4.04 3.71 -35.35
CA GLY A 229 -4.57 4.79 -34.52
C GLY A 229 -3.49 5.72 -33.93
N ALA A 230 -2.20 5.52 -34.21
CA ALA A 230 -1.10 6.28 -33.57
C ALA A 230 -1.15 7.80 -33.81
N GLY A 231 -1.89 8.27 -34.82
CA GLY A 231 -2.13 9.69 -35.08
C GLY A 231 -3.18 10.34 -34.17
N ASN A 232 -3.93 9.56 -33.39
CA ASN A 232 -4.96 10.08 -32.51
C ASN A 232 -4.37 10.88 -31.34
N ASN A 233 -5.04 11.98 -31.00
CA ASN A 233 -4.67 12.84 -29.89
C ASN A 233 -5.78 12.89 -28.83
N PRO A 234 -5.53 12.48 -27.57
CA PRO A 234 -6.57 12.43 -26.54
C PRO A 234 -7.29 13.76 -26.28
N ALA A 235 -6.60 14.91 -26.28
CA ALA A 235 -7.24 16.21 -26.06
C ALA A 235 -8.19 16.60 -27.20
N SER A 236 -7.80 16.32 -28.45
CA SER A 236 -8.66 16.50 -29.63
C SER A 236 -9.90 15.62 -29.54
N TRP A 237 -9.73 14.34 -29.18
CA TRP A 237 -10.83 13.40 -29.02
C TRP A 237 -11.74 13.75 -27.83
N ASN A 238 -11.20 14.26 -26.72
CA ASN A 238 -12.01 14.78 -25.61
C ASN A 238 -12.96 15.88 -26.08
N THR A 239 -12.44 16.80 -26.89
CA THR A 239 -13.24 17.89 -27.47
C THR A 239 -14.28 17.34 -28.44
N ALA A 240 -13.90 16.42 -29.33
CA ALA A 240 -14.79 15.86 -30.34
C ALA A 240 -15.92 15.02 -29.72
N MET A 241 -15.65 14.29 -28.64
CA MET A 241 -16.61 13.43 -27.97
C MET A 241 -17.41 14.18 -26.89
N GLY A 242 -16.92 15.31 -26.38
CA GLY A 242 -17.52 16.02 -25.25
C GLY A 242 -17.47 15.21 -23.95
N MET A 243 -16.48 14.34 -23.80
CA MET A 243 -16.18 13.55 -22.60
C MET A 243 -14.71 13.15 -22.63
N THR A 244 -14.15 12.80 -21.46
CA THR A 244 -12.78 12.26 -21.39
C THR A 244 -12.70 10.89 -22.07
N VAL A 245 -11.64 10.67 -22.84
CA VAL A 245 -11.28 9.38 -23.42
C VAL A 245 -10.13 8.75 -22.66
N ASP A 246 -10.07 7.42 -22.69
CA ASP A 246 -9.02 6.61 -22.10
C ASP A 246 -8.09 6.13 -23.23
N PRO A 247 -6.90 6.74 -23.40
CA PRO A 247 -5.98 6.33 -24.44
C PRO A 247 -5.40 4.93 -24.18
N GLY A 248 -5.19 4.17 -25.24
CA GLY A 248 -4.59 2.84 -25.19
C GLY A 248 -3.21 2.76 -25.81
N LEU A 249 -2.36 1.91 -25.25
CA LEU A 249 -1.03 1.64 -25.79
C LEU A 249 -0.85 0.16 -26.05
N TRP A 250 0.04 -0.16 -27.01
CA TRP A 250 0.45 -1.53 -27.26
C TRP A 250 1.59 -1.91 -26.31
N SER A 251 1.38 -2.91 -25.45
CA SER A 251 2.40 -3.56 -24.64
C SER A 251 3.54 -4.09 -25.51
N ARG A 252 4.64 -4.44 -24.85
CA ARG A 252 5.76 -5.12 -25.50
C ARG A 252 5.29 -6.35 -26.28
N HIS A 253 5.68 -6.40 -27.56
CA HIS A 253 5.25 -7.44 -28.49
C HIS A 253 6.31 -7.72 -29.58
N GLY A 254 5.97 -8.64 -30.49
CA GLY A 254 6.83 -9.10 -31.57
C GLY A 254 7.73 -10.25 -31.14
N THR A 255 8.43 -10.88 -32.10
CA THR A 255 9.23 -12.10 -31.88
C THR A 255 10.27 -11.96 -30.75
N ASN A 256 10.86 -10.76 -30.61
CA ASN A 256 11.87 -10.48 -29.59
C ASN A 256 11.35 -9.55 -28.48
N CYS A 257 10.04 -9.31 -28.41
CA CYS A 257 9.44 -8.39 -27.44
C CYS A 257 10.03 -6.95 -27.45
N GLY A 258 10.59 -6.53 -28.59
CA GLY A 258 11.26 -5.24 -28.74
C GLY A 258 10.33 -4.09 -29.16
N SER A 259 9.21 -4.41 -29.82
CA SER A 259 8.22 -3.43 -30.26
C SER A 259 7.24 -3.08 -29.13
N GLY A 260 6.48 -2.00 -29.29
CA GLY A 260 5.53 -1.52 -28.29
C GLY A 260 6.18 -0.81 -27.10
N ASP A 261 5.36 -0.53 -26.10
CA ASP A 261 5.73 0.27 -24.93
C ASP A 261 5.99 -0.62 -23.71
N SER A 262 7.07 -0.35 -22.97
CA SER A 262 7.28 -0.93 -21.64
C SER A 262 6.40 -0.23 -20.60
N PRO A 263 6.22 -0.80 -19.39
CA PRO A 263 5.48 -0.14 -18.31
C PRO A 263 5.97 1.29 -18.02
N ALA A 264 7.30 1.52 -18.02
CA ALA A 264 7.85 2.86 -17.82
C ALA A 264 7.47 3.84 -18.95
N THR A 265 7.48 3.39 -20.20
CA THR A 265 7.06 4.23 -21.33
C THR A 265 5.55 4.52 -21.28
N VAL A 266 4.74 3.52 -20.92
CA VAL A 266 3.30 3.68 -20.70
C VAL A 266 3.05 4.75 -19.64
N GLN A 267 3.67 4.63 -18.46
CA GLN A 267 3.49 5.60 -17.38
C GLN A 267 3.85 7.02 -17.81
N ASN A 268 4.96 7.20 -18.52
CA ASN A 268 5.40 8.51 -19.02
C ASN A 268 4.39 9.13 -20.00
N LYS A 269 3.90 8.34 -20.98
CA LYS A 269 2.90 8.82 -21.94
C LYS A 269 1.57 9.15 -21.26
N MET A 270 1.10 8.28 -20.36
CA MET A 270 -0.12 8.50 -19.57
C MET A 270 -0.01 9.74 -18.69
N THR A 271 1.13 9.97 -18.04
CA THR A 271 1.37 11.16 -17.20
C THR A 271 1.32 12.45 -18.03
N ASN A 272 1.88 12.42 -19.24
CA ASN A 272 1.79 13.54 -20.17
C ASN A 272 0.33 13.78 -20.63
N TRP A 273 -0.42 12.74 -20.98
CA TRP A 273 -1.83 12.91 -21.32
C TRP A 273 -2.70 13.31 -20.12
N LYS A 274 -2.33 12.92 -18.90
CA LYS A 274 -3.00 13.39 -17.69
C LYS A 274 -2.88 14.91 -17.56
N SER A 275 -1.69 15.45 -17.77
CA SER A 275 -1.44 16.90 -17.67
C SER A 275 -2.00 17.69 -18.86
N THR A 276 -1.94 17.14 -20.07
CA THR A 276 -2.31 17.87 -21.30
C THR A 276 -3.76 17.67 -21.74
N ALA A 277 -4.34 16.51 -21.47
CA ALA A 277 -5.70 16.14 -21.88
C ALA A 277 -6.64 15.84 -20.70
N GLY A 278 -6.13 15.70 -19.47
CA GLY A 278 -6.97 15.46 -18.30
C GLY A 278 -7.54 14.04 -18.24
N ILE A 279 -6.87 13.05 -18.83
CA ILE A 279 -7.35 11.65 -18.85
C ILE A 279 -7.62 11.13 -17.42
N SER A 280 -8.61 10.26 -17.29
CA SER A 280 -8.99 9.61 -16.02
C SER A 280 -8.56 8.15 -15.97
N GLY A 281 -8.32 7.55 -17.13
CA GLY A 281 -7.95 6.17 -17.27
C GLY A 281 -7.10 5.92 -18.52
N GLY A 282 -6.97 4.64 -18.84
CA GLY A 282 -6.23 4.17 -20.01
C GLY A 282 -6.38 2.67 -20.16
N PHE A 283 -5.92 2.13 -21.29
CA PHE A 283 -5.95 0.69 -21.50
C PHE A 283 -4.67 0.13 -22.10
N MET A 284 -4.50 -1.17 -21.93
CA MET A 284 -3.45 -1.93 -22.58
C MET A 284 -4.03 -2.86 -23.64
N TRP A 285 -3.42 -2.75 -24.81
CA TRP A 285 -3.45 -3.75 -25.87
C TRP A 285 -2.13 -4.51 -25.80
N LEU A 286 -2.01 -5.81 -25.60
CA LEU A 286 -2.99 -6.87 -25.51
C LEU A 286 -2.44 -7.87 -24.48
N TYR A 287 -3.28 -8.46 -23.63
CA TYR A 287 -2.87 -9.40 -22.60
C TYR A 287 -2.04 -10.58 -23.13
N ASP A 288 -2.38 -11.09 -24.31
CA ASP A 288 -1.68 -12.16 -25.02
C ASP A 288 -0.19 -11.82 -25.22
N ASP A 289 0.10 -10.57 -25.56
CA ASP A 289 1.46 -10.07 -25.70
C ASP A 289 2.15 -9.87 -24.36
N ILE A 290 1.44 -9.39 -23.34
CA ILE A 290 1.96 -9.28 -21.97
C ILE A 290 2.40 -10.65 -21.45
N GLN A 291 1.59 -11.70 -21.65
CA GLN A 291 1.95 -13.06 -21.27
C GLN A 291 3.18 -13.56 -22.02
N ARG A 292 3.22 -13.36 -23.34
CA ARG A 292 4.35 -13.78 -24.17
C ARG A 292 5.64 -13.04 -23.81
N CYS A 293 5.53 -11.75 -23.50
CA CYS A 293 6.63 -10.82 -23.25
C CYS A 293 6.79 -10.49 -21.77
N TRP A 294 6.43 -11.42 -20.88
CA TRP A 294 6.37 -11.23 -19.42
C TRP A 294 7.66 -10.65 -18.81
N SER A 295 8.82 -11.01 -19.36
CA SER A 295 10.13 -10.50 -18.90
C SER A 295 10.34 -8.99 -19.14
N GLN A 296 9.53 -8.37 -20.01
CA GLN A 296 9.59 -6.95 -20.35
C GLN A 296 8.53 -6.10 -19.62
N GLY A 297 7.60 -6.74 -18.93
CA GLY A 297 6.53 -6.09 -18.19
C GLY A 297 5.43 -7.07 -17.84
N THR A 298 5.12 -7.22 -16.56
CA THR A 298 4.01 -8.06 -16.08
C THR A 298 2.67 -7.35 -16.21
N THR A 299 1.58 -8.12 -16.16
CA THR A 299 0.21 -7.57 -16.14
C THR A 299 0.05 -6.51 -15.05
N ALA A 300 0.59 -6.76 -13.86
CA ALA A 300 0.52 -5.83 -12.74
C ALA A 300 1.34 -4.55 -12.96
N GLN A 301 2.50 -4.65 -13.60
CA GLN A 301 3.33 -3.47 -13.90
C GLN A 301 2.66 -2.54 -14.90
N TYR A 302 1.97 -3.08 -15.89
CA TYR A 302 1.21 -2.25 -16.85
C TYR A 302 -0.01 -1.58 -16.20
N ALA A 303 -0.76 -2.30 -15.37
CA ALA A 303 -1.86 -1.70 -14.62
C ALA A 303 -1.36 -0.58 -13.71
N ALA A 304 -0.28 -0.82 -12.96
CA ALA A 304 0.36 0.19 -12.11
C ALA A 304 0.81 1.42 -12.91
N ALA A 305 1.41 1.23 -14.08
CA ALA A 305 1.85 2.33 -14.94
C ALA A 305 0.70 3.28 -15.34
N ILE A 306 -0.48 2.74 -15.65
CA ILE A 306 -1.68 3.55 -15.91
C ILE A 306 -2.18 4.18 -14.62
N ASN A 307 -2.37 3.37 -13.59
CA ASN A 307 -2.97 3.80 -12.33
C ASN A 307 -2.18 4.95 -11.70
N THR A 308 -0.88 4.79 -11.47
CA THR A 308 0.02 5.82 -10.91
C THR A 308 0.00 7.10 -11.75
N ALA A 309 -0.08 6.99 -13.08
CA ALA A 309 -0.10 8.17 -13.96
C ALA A 309 -1.39 8.99 -13.82
N VAL A 310 -2.55 8.36 -13.61
CA VAL A 310 -3.85 9.06 -13.62
C VAL A 310 -4.40 9.37 -12.23
N SER A 311 -4.02 8.61 -11.19
CA SER A 311 -4.30 8.91 -9.78
C SER A 311 -3.39 10.00 -9.21
N GLY A 312 -2.28 10.29 -9.88
CA GLY A 312 -1.14 11.00 -9.31
C GLY A 312 -0.23 10.05 -8.54
N ASN A 313 1.06 10.41 -8.44
CA ASN A 313 2.05 9.65 -7.70
C ASN A 313 2.11 10.12 -6.24
N THR A 314 1.82 9.24 -5.28
CA THR A 314 2.02 9.53 -3.86
C THR A 314 3.48 9.27 -3.54
N PRO A 315 4.26 10.27 -3.05
CA PRO A 315 5.65 10.03 -2.73
C PRO A 315 5.81 8.89 -1.71
N PRO A 316 6.89 8.08 -1.82
CA PRO A 316 7.16 7.04 -0.85
C PRO A 316 7.36 7.66 0.54
N VAL A 317 7.28 6.86 1.60
CA VAL A 317 7.57 7.32 2.96
C VAL A 317 8.88 6.72 3.42
N ALA A 318 9.93 7.55 3.42
CA ALA A 318 11.24 7.16 3.96
C ALA A 318 11.16 6.87 5.47
N ARG A 319 11.61 5.69 5.89
CA ARG A 319 11.71 5.28 7.30
C ARG A 319 12.94 4.42 7.50
N PHE A 320 13.67 4.67 8.58
CA PHE A 320 14.76 3.80 8.99
C PHE A 320 14.88 3.69 10.50
N GLY A 321 15.51 2.60 10.95
CA GLY A 321 16.02 2.42 12.30
C GLY A 321 17.55 2.51 12.32
N VAL A 322 18.11 2.74 13.50
CA VAL A 322 19.56 2.80 13.73
C VAL A 322 19.95 2.07 15.01
N ASN A 323 21.07 1.35 14.99
CA ASN A 323 21.72 0.79 16.17
C ASN A 323 23.18 1.29 16.22
N VAL A 324 23.64 1.76 17.38
CA VAL A 324 24.97 2.32 17.56
C VAL A 324 25.79 1.50 18.54
N SER A 325 27.01 1.15 18.14
CA SER A 325 28.02 0.50 18.98
C SER A 325 29.36 1.23 18.85
N GLY A 326 29.77 1.91 19.91
CA GLY A 326 30.95 2.78 19.89
C GLY A 326 30.83 3.88 18.83
N LEU A 327 31.70 3.84 17.82
CA LEU A 327 31.70 4.79 16.69
C LEU A 327 30.97 4.26 15.45
N THR A 328 30.36 3.08 15.50
CA THR A 328 29.69 2.45 14.35
C THR A 328 28.18 2.50 14.50
N ALA A 329 27.49 2.99 13.47
CA ALA A 329 26.04 2.96 13.32
C ALA A 329 25.62 1.99 12.21
N THR A 330 24.70 1.08 12.50
CA THR A 330 24.07 0.18 11.53
C THR A 330 22.62 0.60 11.30
N PHE A 331 22.19 0.64 10.03
CA PHE A 331 20.89 1.16 9.64
C PHE A 331 20.00 0.06 9.05
N SER A 332 18.71 0.14 9.34
CA SER A 332 17.67 -0.71 8.76
C SER A 332 16.60 0.11 8.06
N ASP A 333 16.42 -0.10 6.76
CA ASP A 333 15.36 0.55 5.98
C ASP A 333 14.00 -0.14 6.20
N SER A 334 12.98 0.65 6.51
CA SER A 334 11.58 0.23 6.67
C SER A 334 10.62 1.13 5.87
N SER A 335 11.15 1.78 4.83
CA SER A 335 10.41 2.68 3.95
C SER A 335 9.33 1.91 3.17
N THR A 336 8.21 2.60 2.90
CA THR A 336 7.05 2.02 2.21
C THR A 336 6.58 2.94 1.11
N ASP A 337 5.95 2.37 0.11
CA ASP A 337 5.26 3.10 -0.96
C ASP A 337 3.85 2.50 -1.10
N SER A 338 2.82 3.34 -1.11
CA SER A 338 1.42 2.92 -1.03
C SER A 338 0.83 2.53 -2.37
N ASP A 339 1.35 3.09 -3.45
CA ASP A 339 0.85 3.03 -4.81
C ASP A 339 1.95 2.64 -5.81
N GLY A 340 3.13 2.25 -5.31
CA GLY A 340 4.25 1.85 -6.12
C GLY A 340 5.30 0.99 -5.39
N SER A 341 6.53 1.10 -5.86
CA SER A 341 7.69 0.40 -5.35
C SER A 341 8.90 1.33 -5.32
N ILE A 342 9.73 1.20 -4.28
CA ILE A 342 10.96 2.00 -4.12
C ILE A 342 12.04 1.51 -5.09
N THR A 343 12.44 2.37 -6.03
CA THR A 343 13.44 2.07 -7.07
C THR A 343 14.85 2.48 -6.70
N SER A 344 15.03 3.48 -5.84
CA SER A 344 16.37 3.92 -5.42
C SER A 344 16.42 4.42 -3.97
N ARG A 345 17.63 4.36 -3.40
CA ARG A 345 17.97 4.78 -2.03
C ARG A 345 19.25 5.60 -2.07
N SER A 346 19.29 6.67 -1.31
CA SER A 346 20.47 7.51 -1.14
C SER A 346 20.59 7.93 0.32
N TRP A 347 21.67 7.49 0.95
CA TRP A 347 22.04 7.82 2.32
C TRP A 347 23.07 8.94 2.33
N SER A 348 22.93 9.89 3.25
CA SER A 348 23.99 10.79 3.69
C SER A 348 24.17 10.59 5.19
N PHE A 349 25.39 10.34 5.63
CA PHE A 349 25.67 10.06 7.04
C PHE A 349 26.04 11.31 7.85
N GLY A 350 25.97 12.50 7.26
CA GLY A 350 26.26 13.76 7.96
C GLY A 350 27.75 14.04 8.22
N ASP A 351 28.65 13.15 7.84
CA ASP A 351 30.11 13.32 7.88
C ASP A 351 30.74 13.55 6.48
N GLY A 352 29.89 13.81 5.47
CA GLY A 352 30.26 13.95 4.07
C GLY A 352 30.28 12.64 3.28
N SER A 353 30.09 11.49 3.93
CA SER A 353 29.96 10.20 3.25
C SER A 353 28.50 9.80 2.99
N GLY A 354 28.29 8.86 2.08
CA GLY A 354 26.96 8.36 1.71
C GLY A 354 26.97 6.90 1.25
N SER A 355 25.78 6.37 0.94
CA SER A 355 25.60 4.99 0.46
C SER A 355 24.31 4.84 -0.35
N THR A 356 24.20 3.79 -1.17
CA THR A 356 22.98 3.38 -1.87
C THR A 356 22.47 2.00 -1.43
N ALA A 357 23.14 1.36 -0.47
CA ALA A 357 22.72 0.06 0.05
C ALA A 357 21.40 0.17 0.82
N THR A 358 20.59 -0.90 0.84
CA THR A 358 19.33 -0.92 1.59
C THR A 358 19.55 -0.77 3.09
N ASN A 359 20.51 -1.52 3.65
CA ASN A 359 20.81 -1.53 5.10
C ASN A 359 22.31 -1.28 5.31
N PRO A 360 22.80 -0.03 5.21
CA PRO A 360 24.23 0.26 5.31
C PRO A 360 24.73 0.24 6.76
N SER A 361 26.05 0.22 6.90
CA SER A 361 26.77 0.46 8.17
C SER A 361 27.78 1.58 7.96
N ARG A 362 27.93 2.45 8.96
CA ARG A 362 28.88 3.57 8.95
C ARG A 362 29.67 3.65 10.24
N THR A 363 30.99 3.69 10.14
CA THR A 363 31.90 3.99 11.27
C THR A 363 32.43 5.41 11.14
N TYR A 364 32.24 6.22 12.18
CA TYR A 364 32.67 7.61 12.24
C TYR A 364 34.08 7.74 12.82
N ALA A 365 34.80 8.79 12.40
CA ALA A 365 36.17 9.03 12.85
C ALA A 365 36.25 9.58 14.29
N SER A 366 35.20 10.26 14.74
CA SER A 366 35.12 10.87 16.07
C SER A 366 33.74 10.68 16.69
N ALA A 367 33.67 10.78 18.01
CA ALA A 367 32.40 10.88 18.72
C ALA A 367 31.67 12.17 18.32
N GLY A 368 30.34 12.13 18.24
CA GLY A 368 29.55 13.29 17.89
C GLY A 368 28.12 12.96 17.46
N ASN A 369 27.39 14.02 17.11
CA ASN A 369 26.04 13.94 16.56
C ASN A 369 26.11 14.15 15.05
N TYR A 370 25.50 13.25 14.29
CA TYR A 370 25.51 13.26 12.83
C TYR A 370 24.08 13.30 12.30
N ASN A 371 23.79 14.25 11.40
CA ASN A 371 22.50 14.32 10.70
C ASN A 371 22.50 13.28 9.58
N VAL A 372 21.91 12.12 9.85
CA VAL A 372 21.80 11.04 8.88
C VAL A 372 20.50 11.17 8.13
N SER A 373 20.55 11.17 6.79
CA SER A 373 19.37 11.22 5.95
C SER A 373 19.26 10.02 5.02
N LEU A 374 18.06 9.47 4.86
CA LEU A 374 17.69 8.53 3.81
C LEU A 374 16.70 9.21 2.87
N THR A 375 17.08 9.32 1.59
CA THR A 375 16.17 9.66 0.49
C THR A 375 15.81 8.39 -0.25
N VAL A 376 14.51 8.12 -0.37
CA VAL A 376 13.99 7.04 -1.22
C VAL A 376 13.21 7.64 -2.39
N THR A 377 13.33 7.03 -3.57
CA THR A 377 12.59 7.40 -4.78
C THR A 377 11.79 6.20 -5.26
N ASP A 378 10.55 6.42 -5.65
CA ASP A 378 9.65 5.40 -6.16
C ASP A 378 9.80 5.16 -7.67
N ASN A 379 8.94 4.32 -8.25
CA ASN A 379 8.86 4.07 -9.70
C ASN A 379 8.10 5.16 -10.47
N GLY A 380 7.46 6.10 -9.79
CA GLY A 380 6.89 7.33 -10.36
C GLY A 380 7.82 8.54 -10.34
N GLY A 381 9.05 8.37 -9.85
CA GLY A 381 10.07 9.42 -9.77
C GLY A 381 9.87 10.42 -8.63
N ALA A 382 8.86 10.23 -7.75
CA ALA A 382 8.76 11.06 -6.55
C ALA A 382 9.68 10.53 -5.45
N SER A 383 10.10 11.42 -4.58
CA SER A 383 11.03 11.12 -3.51
C SER A 383 10.55 11.65 -2.17
N HIS A 384 11.00 10.99 -1.10
CA HIS A 384 10.88 11.50 0.25
C HIS A 384 12.20 11.30 0.99
N THR A 385 12.55 12.29 1.81
CA THR A 385 13.75 12.25 2.64
C THR A 385 13.37 12.26 4.11
N ARG A 386 13.92 11.34 4.89
CA ARG A 386 13.88 11.38 6.35
C ARG A 386 15.27 11.66 6.88
N THR A 387 15.38 12.57 7.84
CA THR A 387 16.64 12.91 8.52
C THR A 387 16.49 12.71 10.03
N GLU A 388 17.47 12.04 10.65
CA GLU A 388 17.55 11.85 12.09
C GLU A 388 18.95 12.18 12.62
N VAL A 389 19.02 12.67 13.86
CA VAL A 389 20.30 12.88 14.55
C VAL A 389 20.76 11.56 15.16
N VAL A 390 21.91 11.06 14.72
CA VAL A 390 22.53 9.85 15.24
C VAL A 390 23.75 10.23 16.08
N SER A 391 23.72 9.92 17.37
CA SER A 391 24.83 10.13 18.31
C SER A 391 25.74 8.90 18.39
N VAL A 392 27.02 9.06 18.07
CA VAL A 392 28.04 8.00 18.16
C VAL A 392 29.16 8.42 19.11
N GLY A 393 29.81 7.46 19.77
CA GLY A 393 30.93 7.68 20.69
C GLY A 393 30.66 7.44 22.19
N ALA A 394 31.64 7.80 23.02
CA ALA A 394 31.79 7.34 24.41
C ALA A 394 30.64 7.67 25.37
N GLY A 395 29.87 8.76 25.15
CA GLY A 395 28.70 9.11 25.96
C GLY A 395 27.50 8.17 25.82
N ASN A 396 27.59 7.15 24.95
CA ASN A 396 26.60 6.07 24.80
C ASN A 396 27.15 4.70 25.20
N ILE A 397 28.39 4.61 25.70
CA ILE A 397 28.98 3.36 26.19
C ILE A 397 28.72 3.26 27.69
N ASN A 398 28.06 2.19 28.14
CA ASN A 398 28.04 1.88 29.57
C ASN A 398 29.45 1.43 30.01
N LEU A 399 30.23 2.36 30.56
CA LEU A 399 31.57 2.16 31.08
C LEU A 399 31.60 1.17 32.26
N ALA A 400 30.47 0.98 32.95
CA ALA A 400 30.33 -0.01 34.02
C ALA A 400 30.03 -1.42 33.51
N LEU A 401 29.66 -1.61 32.24
CA LEU A 401 29.27 -2.91 31.70
C LEU A 401 30.36 -3.98 31.92
N ASN A 402 29.99 -5.05 32.60
CA ASN A 402 30.82 -6.19 32.99
C ASN A 402 32.09 -5.83 33.77
N LYS A 403 32.08 -4.68 34.47
CA LYS A 403 33.20 -4.26 35.31
C LYS A 403 33.17 -4.89 36.69
N PRO A 404 34.33 -5.01 37.36
CA PRO A 404 34.37 -5.42 38.76
C PRO A 404 33.48 -4.52 39.62
N ALA A 405 32.49 -5.13 40.25
CA ALA A 405 31.55 -4.46 41.15
C ALA A 405 31.60 -5.10 42.54
N THR A 406 31.64 -4.27 43.57
CA THR A 406 31.57 -4.67 44.98
C THR A 406 30.44 -3.91 45.66
N GLY A 407 29.93 -4.40 46.78
CA GLY A 407 28.80 -3.76 47.43
C GLY A 407 28.57 -4.28 48.83
N SER A 408 27.52 -3.75 49.45
CA SER A 408 26.97 -4.28 50.69
C SER A 408 26.56 -5.75 50.57
N THR A 409 26.39 -6.43 51.70
CA THR A 409 26.01 -7.85 51.77
C THR A 409 24.78 -8.12 50.92
N ALA A 410 24.91 -9.04 49.95
CA ALA A 410 23.84 -9.40 49.04
C ALA A 410 22.72 -10.18 49.76
N CYS A 411 21.48 -9.99 49.32
CA CYS A 411 20.32 -10.73 49.86
C CYS A 411 20.45 -12.25 49.65
N ASN A 412 21.07 -12.67 48.56
CA ASN A 412 21.51 -14.06 48.31
C ASN A 412 22.63 -14.10 47.26
N SER A 413 23.20 -15.28 47.01
CA SER A 413 24.34 -15.48 46.11
C SER A 413 24.07 -15.15 44.64
N ASN A 414 22.81 -15.19 44.20
CA ASN A 414 22.42 -14.90 42.81
C ASN A 414 22.11 -13.41 42.59
N GLU A 415 22.04 -12.61 43.66
CA GLU A 415 21.71 -11.19 43.63
C GLU A 415 22.92 -10.33 44.01
N ALA A 416 24.12 -10.72 43.56
CA ALA A 416 25.39 -10.07 43.88
C ALA A 416 25.59 -8.74 43.11
N PRO A 417 26.51 -7.85 43.53
CA PRO A 417 26.80 -6.57 42.86
C PRO A 417 27.02 -6.65 41.34
N ALA A 418 27.61 -7.74 40.84
CA ALA A 418 27.84 -7.96 39.41
C ALA A 418 26.55 -7.97 38.56
N LYS A 419 25.39 -8.24 39.17
CA LYS A 419 24.09 -8.19 38.49
C LYS A 419 23.67 -6.79 38.11
N ALA A 420 24.08 -5.77 38.86
CA ALA A 420 23.75 -4.39 38.56
C ALA A 420 24.63 -3.78 37.46
N VAL A 421 25.52 -4.54 36.83
CA VAL A 421 26.43 -4.02 35.80
C VAL A 421 26.56 -4.99 34.62
N ASN A 422 25.60 -5.89 34.43
CA ASN A 422 25.70 -6.95 33.42
C ASN A 422 25.00 -6.59 32.09
N GLY A 423 24.36 -5.42 32.00
CA GLY A 423 23.65 -4.97 30.81
C GLY A 423 22.26 -5.58 30.66
N SER A 424 21.72 -6.25 31.68
CA SER A 424 20.44 -6.95 31.64
C SER A 424 19.49 -6.43 32.70
N VAL A 425 18.20 -6.35 32.36
CA VAL A 425 17.10 -6.16 33.31
C VAL A 425 16.02 -7.24 33.20
N SER A 426 16.24 -8.21 32.32
CA SER A 426 15.22 -9.16 31.86
C SER A 426 15.40 -10.57 32.43
N GLY A 427 16.43 -10.83 33.25
CA GLY A 427 16.67 -12.14 33.86
C GLY A 427 15.76 -12.47 35.06
N GLY A 428 14.62 -11.79 35.20
CA GLY A 428 13.67 -11.95 36.29
C GLY A 428 14.19 -11.48 37.66
N ASN A 429 13.60 -11.97 38.75
CA ASN A 429 13.92 -11.48 40.10
C ASN A 429 15.38 -11.72 40.54
N SER A 430 16.11 -12.64 39.91
CA SER A 430 17.52 -12.90 40.22
C SER A 430 18.52 -12.02 39.44
N ASP A 431 18.04 -11.11 38.60
CA ASP A 431 18.88 -10.25 37.75
C ASP A 431 19.02 -8.84 38.32
N LYS A 432 19.24 -8.77 39.63
CA LYS A 432 19.42 -7.52 40.37
C LYS A 432 20.49 -7.66 41.42
N PHE A 433 21.15 -6.56 41.76
CA PHE A 433 21.83 -6.46 43.04
C PHE A 433 20.80 -6.15 44.13
N CYS A 434 20.68 -7.04 45.10
CA CYS A 434 19.82 -6.85 46.28
C CYS A 434 20.67 -6.74 47.54
N SER A 435 20.37 -5.78 48.42
CA SER A 435 20.94 -5.73 49.75
C SER A 435 19.92 -5.25 50.78
N LEU A 436 19.95 -5.84 51.99
CA LEU A 436 19.14 -5.41 53.15
C LEU A 436 19.94 -4.54 54.14
N THR A 437 21.20 -4.23 53.82
CA THR A 437 22.05 -3.37 54.66
C THR A 437 21.56 -1.92 54.59
N SER A 438 21.67 -1.17 55.69
CA SER A 438 21.27 0.25 55.74
C SER A 438 22.37 1.11 56.38
N PRO A 439 22.97 2.07 55.65
CA PRO A 439 22.79 2.32 54.22
C PRO A 439 23.42 1.21 53.35
N ALA A 440 22.84 0.97 52.17
CA ALA A 440 23.40 0.05 51.18
C ALA A 440 24.28 0.81 50.18
N TRP A 441 25.27 0.12 49.60
CA TRP A 441 26.15 0.72 48.60
C TRP A 441 26.62 -0.29 47.54
N LEU A 442 26.96 0.23 46.35
CA LEU A 442 27.53 -0.45 45.19
C LEU A 442 28.70 0.39 44.65
N ASP A 443 29.89 -0.18 44.60
CA ASP A 443 31.08 0.40 43.99
C ASP A 443 31.42 -0.33 42.69
N VAL A 444 31.84 0.40 41.66
CA VAL A 444 32.27 -0.14 40.36
C VAL A 444 33.66 0.41 40.02
N ASP A 445 34.61 -0.47 39.74
CA ASP A 445 35.93 -0.11 39.16
C ASP A 445 35.85 -0.14 37.63
N LEU A 446 35.89 1.02 36.99
CA LEU A 446 35.87 1.16 35.53
C LEU A 446 37.14 0.57 34.86
N GLY A 447 38.16 0.23 35.65
CA GLY A 447 39.41 -0.43 35.25
C GLY A 447 40.54 0.55 34.93
N SER A 448 40.21 1.78 34.54
CA SER A 448 41.14 2.88 34.30
C SER A 448 40.43 4.22 34.50
N LEU A 449 41.18 5.34 34.47
CA LEU A 449 40.56 6.67 34.45
C LEU A 449 39.73 6.84 33.18
N GLN A 450 38.45 7.18 33.37
CA GLN A 450 37.48 7.47 32.33
C GLN A 450 36.95 8.90 32.50
N THR A 451 36.37 9.45 31.44
CA THR A 451 35.57 10.68 31.51
C THR A 451 34.11 10.29 31.63
N VAL A 452 33.49 10.60 32.77
CA VAL A 452 32.09 10.29 33.07
C VAL A 452 31.25 11.56 32.94
N SER A 453 30.13 11.46 32.24
CA SER A 453 29.22 12.57 31.91
C SER A 453 27.77 12.31 32.33
N SER A 454 27.39 11.06 32.57
CA SER A 454 26.06 10.74 33.12
C SER A 454 26.00 9.37 33.79
N PHE A 455 24.90 9.16 34.53
CA PHE A 455 24.56 7.88 35.15
C PHE A 455 23.13 7.49 34.81
N VAL A 456 22.90 6.20 34.58
CA VAL A 456 21.55 5.63 34.50
C VAL A 456 21.38 4.60 35.61
N VAL A 457 20.34 4.73 36.42
CA VAL A 457 19.97 3.74 37.44
C VAL A 457 18.65 3.11 37.03
N LYS A 458 18.63 1.80 36.83
CA LYS A 458 17.43 0.98 36.60
C LYS A 458 17.03 0.31 37.91
N HIS A 459 15.90 0.76 38.44
CA HIS A 459 15.36 0.39 39.75
C HIS A 459 14.51 -0.89 39.67
N ALA A 460 13.90 -1.30 40.78
CA ALA A 460 13.04 -2.49 40.86
C ALA A 460 12.00 -2.58 39.72
N GLY A 461 11.29 -1.47 39.44
CA GLY A 461 10.27 -1.42 38.41
C GLY A 461 10.79 -1.56 36.97
N ALA A 462 12.07 -1.27 36.72
CA ALA A 462 12.67 -1.53 35.40
C ALA A 462 12.88 -3.03 35.14
N GLY A 463 13.03 -3.82 36.20
CA GLY A 463 13.13 -5.28 36.13
C GLY A 463 11.79 -6.02 36.28
N GLY A 464 10.67 -5.29 36.31
CA GLY A 464 9.33 -5.86 36.42
C GLY A 464 8.82 -6.11 37.85
N GLU A 465 9.56 -5.69 38.89
CA GLU A 465 9.05 -5.69 40.27
C GLU A 465 8.09 -4.50 40.51
N THR A 466 7.42 -4.48 41.67
CA THR A 466 6.53 -3.36 42.03
C THR A 466 7.29 -2.03 42.07
N THR A 467 6.69 -0.98 41.53
CA THR A 467 7.29 0.37 41.48
C THR A 467 7.42 1.02 42.87
N THR A 468 6.68 0.53 43.88
CA THR A 468 6.86 0.94 45.28
C THR A 468 8.23 0.56 45.84
N TRP A 469 8.92 -0.40 45.21
CA TRP A 469 10.29 -0.78 45.55
C TRP A 469 11.37 -0.05 44.75
N ASN A 470 10.99 0.95 43.94
CA ASN A 470 11.99 1.83 43.31
C ASN A 470 12.78 2.59 44.38
N THR A 471 14.10 2.69 44.20
CA THR A 471 14.97 3.34 45.16
C THR A 471 14.61 4.81 45.30
N GLN A 472 14.31 5.21 46.55
CA GLN A 472 13.77 6.53 46.86
C GLN A 472 14.88 7.57 46.97
N ALA A 473 15.92 7.30 47.74
CA ALA A 473 16.98 8.26 47.99
C ALA A 473 18.37 7.61 47.91
N PHE A 474 19.25 8.29 47.20
CA PHE A 474 20.61 7.84 46.97
C PHE A 474 21.52 9.00 46.55
N THR A 475 22.82 8.81 46.72
CA THR A 475 23.85 9.64 46.11
C THR A 475 24.67 8.82 45.14
N ILE A 476 25.20 9.48 44.09
CA ILE A 476 26.21 8.89 43.22
C ILE A 476 27.50 9.69 43.41
N GLN A 477 28.59 8.98 43.67
CA GLN A 477 29.89 9.56 43.95
C GLN A 477 30.92 9.05 42.95
N THR A 478 31.91 9.89 42.64
CA THR A 478 33.03 9.56 41.77
C THR A 478 34.35 9.63 42.54
N SER A 479 35.31 8.82 42.11
CA SER A 479 36.67 8.81 42.67
C SER A 479 37.69 8.42 41.60
N THR A 480 38.89 8.99 41.69
CA THR A 480 40.04 8.60 40.86
C THR A 480 40.88 7.51 41.51
N ASN A 481 40.79 7.32 42.83
CA ASN A 481 41.67 6.46 43.62
C ASN A 481 40.95 5.39 44.47
N GLY A 482 39.62 5.45 44.57
CA GLY A 482 38.79 4.52 45.33
C GLY A 482 38.68 4.82 46.83
N THR A 483 39.40 5.82 47.33
CA THR A 483 39.43 6.18 48.76
C THR A 483 38.88 7.57 49.04
N SER A 484 39.14 8.53 48.16
CA SER A 484 38.61 9.90 48.21
C SER A 484 37.43 10.05 47.27
N TRP A 485 36.25 10.40 47.80
CA TRP A 485 35.00 10.40 47.05
C TRP A 485 34.39 11.81 46.98
N SER A 486 33.90 12.17 45.80
CA SER A 486 33.15 13.41 45.56
C SER A 486 31.72 13.08 45.15
N THR A 487 30.74 13.72 45.76
CA THR A 487 29.33 13.52 45.42
C THR A 487 28.99 14.25 44.12
N ALA A 488 28.59 13.50 43.09
CA ALA A 488 28.24 14.03 41.77
C ALA A 488 26.72 14.18 41.60
N VAL A 489 25.92 13.32 42.25
CA VAL A 489 24.45 13.33 42.19
C VAL A 489 23.88 13.12 43.60
N THR A 490 22.80 13.85 43.92
CA THR A 490 21.99 13.63 45.13
C THR A 490 20.51 13.53 44.73
N VAL A 491 19.86 12.45 45.14
CA VAL A 491 18.45 12.17 44.89
C VAL A 491 17.77 11.86 46.22
N THR A 492 16.63 12.50 46.49
CA THR A 492 15.91 12.37 47.77
C THR A 492 14.52 11.74 47.65
N ASN A 493 13.92 11.70 46.45
CA ASN A 493 12.55 11.22 46.27
C ASN A 493 12.29 10.68 44.84
N ASN A 494 13.13 9.75 44.36
CA ASN A 494 12.92 9.12 43.06
C ASN A 494 11.73 8.15 43.11
N THR A 495 10.85 8.23 42.11
CA THR A 495 9.76 7.26 41.89
C THR A 495 9.88 6.55 40.54
N ALA A 496 10.84 6.94 39.68
CA ALA A 496 10.97 6.41 38.33
C ALA A 496 11.57 5.00 38.32
N ASN A 497 11.13 4.17 37.36
CA ASN A 497 11.70 2.85 37.09
C ASN A 497 13.14 2.95 36.58
N THR A 498 13.43 3.99 35.79
CA THR A 498 14.77 4.32 35.29
C THR A 498 15.00 5.81 35.48
N SER A 499 16.13 6.17 36.07
CA SER A 499 16.52 7.57 36.28
C SER A 499 17.85 7.88 35.59
N LEU A 500 17.88 8.96 34.79
CA LEU A 500 19.08 9.49 34.14
C LEU A 500 19.56 10.73 34.88
N HIS A 501 20.87 10.79 35.14
CA HIS A 501 21.51 11.90 35.87
C HIS A 501 22.72 12.40 35.08
N SER A 502 22.60 13.55 34.45
CA SER A 502 23.71 14.20 33.75
C SER A 502 24.59 14.98 34.73
N ILE A 503 25.90 14.93 34.53
CA ILE A 503 26.88 15.70 35.28
C ILE A 503 27.82 16.44 34.32
N SER A 504 28.53 17.45 34.81
CA SER A 504 29.68 17.98 34.09
C SER A 504 30.71 16.86 33.88
N PRO A 505 31.33 16.73 32.69
CA PRO A 505 32.33 15.71 32.42
C PRO A 505 33.41 15.68 33.52
N THR A 506 33.52 14.54 34.19
CA THR A 506 34.34 14.35 35.39
C THR A 506 35.25 13.14 35.19
N SER A 507 36.55 13.29 35.49
CA SER A 507 37.46 12.16 35.46
C SER A 507 37.24 11.25 36.66
N ALA A 508 36.98 9.96 36.41
CA ALA A 508 36.74 8.96 37.46
C ALA A 508 37.24 7.58 37.02
N ARG A 509 37.77 6.80 37.97
CA ARG A 509 38.01 5.36 37.81
C ARG A 509 36.99 4.55 38.60
N TYR A 510 36.55 5.05 39.74
CA TYR A 510 35.61 4.38 40.62
C TYR A 510 34.33 5.21 40.72
N VAL A 511 33.19 4.52 40.74
CA VAL A 511 31.87 5.13 40.93
C VAL A 511 31.15 4.38 42.04
N ARG A 512 30.49 5.12 42.93
CA ARG A 512 29.71 4.58 44.05
C ARG A 512 28.27 5.03 43.95
N LEU A 513 27.34 4.08 44.00
CA LEU A 513 25.94 4.33 44.31
C LEU A 513 25.71 4.05 45.80
N HIS A 514 25.31 5.06 46.56
CA HIS A 514 25.07 4.95 48.00
C HIS A 514 23.60 5.23 48.30
N VAL A 515 22.87 4.21 48.74
CA VAL A 515 21.42 4.22 48.92
C VAL A 515 21.07 4.43 50.39
N THR A 516 20.35 5.52 50.66
CA THR A 516 19.90 5.89 52.01
C THR A 516 18.47 5.44 52.29
N TYR A 517 17.58 5.55 51.30
CA TYR A 517 16.20 5.04 51.40
C TYR A 517 15.90 4.09 50.23
N PRO A 518 15.89 2.77 50.49
CA PRO A 518 15.84 1.75 49.43
C PRO A 518 14.53 1.67 48.64
N THR A 519 13.41 2.12 49.20
CA THR A 519 12.06 1.94 48.63
C THR A 519 11.13 3.07 49.06
N GLN A 520 9.97 3.18 48.40
CA GLN A 520 8.92 4.15 48.75
C GLN A 520 8.09 3.73 49.97
N ASP A 521 7.99 2.42 50.21
CA ASP A 521 7.19 1.82 51.28
C ASP A 521 8.01 1.57 52.56
N TYR A 522 9.24 2.08 52.61
CA TYR A 522 10.20 1.89 53.71
C TYR A 522 10.62 0.44 53.95
N SER A 523 10.36 -0.47 53.01
CA SER A 523 10.95 -1.80 53.04
C SER A 523 12.48 -1.72 52.84
N PRO A 524 13.27 -2.57 53.53
CA PRO A 524 14.72 -2.37 53.67
C PRO A 524 15.56 -2.74 52.43
N GLY A 525 14.94 -3.32 51.40
CA GLY A 525 15.68 -3.92 50.28
C GLY A 525 16.05 -2.93 49.18
N MET A 526 17.35 -2.64 49.03
CA MET A 526 17.87 -2.01 47.81
C MET A 526 17.79 -3.02 46.67
N ARG A 527 17.30 -2.59 45.50
CA ARG A 527 17.11 -3.43 44.31
C ARG A 527 17.52 -2.66 43.06
N ILE A 528 18.74 -2.90 42.60
CA ILE A 528 19.31 -2.24 41.42
C ILE A 528 19.46 -3.28 40.31
N TYR A 529 18.69 -3.12 39.25
CA TYR A 529 18.72 -4.01 38.09
C TYR A 529 19.88 -3.66 37.15
N GLU A 530 20.19 -2.37 36.98
CA GLU A 530 21.35 -1.95 36.21
C GLU A 530 21.80 -0.57 36.67
N PHE A 531 23.11 -0.37 36.74
CA PHE A 531 23.79 0.88 37.03
C PHE A 531 24.77 1.18 35.90
N GLU A 532 24.37 2.08 35.01
CA GLU A 532 25.17 2.46 33.85
C GLU A 532 25.96 3.74 34.15
N VAL A 533 27.23 3.75 33.78
CA VAL A 533 28.13 4.91 33.83
C VAL A 533 28.46 5.30 32.40
N ARG A 534 28.26 6.55 32.00
CA ARG A 534 28.42 6.98 30.60
C ARG A 534 29.21 8.26 30.48
#